data_AF-A0A350BT02-F1
#
_entry.id   AF-A0A350BT02-F1
#
_cell.length_a   1.000
_cell.length_b   1.000
_cell.length_c   1.000
_cell.angle_alpha   90.00
_cell.angle_beta   90.00
_cell.angle_gamma   90.00
#
_symmetry.space_group_name_H-M   'P 1'
#
loop_
_entity.id
_entity.type
_entity.pdbx_description
1 polymer ?
#
loop_
_entity_poly.entity_id
_entity_poly.type
_entity_poly.pdbx_seq_one_letter_code
_entity_poly.pdbx_strand_id
1 'polypeptide(L)'
;MEAITKLVAFIENPETPESEREMAISELNLLGKPSAEIEEVAYGHWRAYFANNVESILKEKIVIISHLLPDEAVNQCFEDSFIEYREQLKQMGLDDIQKFGFTGF
;
A
#
# COMPACT_ATOMS: atom_id res chain seq x y z
N MET A 1 2.82 -8.51 -21.60
CA MET A 1 2.55 -8.12 -20.20
C MET A 1 3.82 -8.37 -19.42
N GLU A 2 4.45 -7.30 -18.95
CA GLU A 2 5.74 -7.35 -18.24
C GLU A 2 5.60 -8.10 -16.91
N ALA A 3 6.64 -8.83 -16.51
CA ALA A 3 6.66 -9.64 -15.28
C ALA A 3 6.22 -8.85 -14.01
N ILE A 4 6.39 -7.53 -14.04
CA ILE A 4 5.96 -6.59 -13.01
C ILE A 4 4.43 -6.59 -12.83
N THR A 5 3.65 -6.63 -13.92
CA THR A 5 2.18 -6.67 -13.85
C THR A 5 1.66 -7.97 -13.25
N LYS A 6 2.33 -9.09 -13.51
CA LYS A 6 2.02 -10.35 -12.83
C LYS A 6 2.32 -10.23 -11.34
N LEU A 7 3.45 -9.64 -10.97
CA LEU A 7 3.85 -9.44 -9.57
C LEU A 7 2.85 -8.60 -8.78
N VAL A 8 2.37 -7.51 -9.38
CA VAL A 8 1.33 -6.64 -8.80
C VAL A 8 0.02 -7.42 -8.59
N ALA A 9 -0.38 -8.28 -9.52
CA ALA A 9 -1.56 -9.12 -9.34
C ALA A 9 -1.43 -10.11 -8.16
N PHE A 10 -0.21 -10.55 -7.81
CA PHE A 10 0.06 -11.34 -6.60
C PHE A 10 0.02 -10.52 -5.32
N ILE A 11 0.43 -9.25 -5.38
CA ILE A 11 0.41 -8.33 -4.24
C ILE A 11 -1.03 -8.05 -3.79
N GLU A 12 -1.98 -8.04 -4.73
CA GLU A 12 -3.36 -7.61 -4.49
C GLU A 12 -4.36 -8.75 -4.22
N ASN A 13 -3.97 -10.02 -4.36
CA ASN A 13 -4.91 -11.14 -4.24
C ASN A 13 -4.48 -12.20 -3.19
N PRO A 14 -5.14 -12.23 -2.01
CA PRO A 14 -4.84 -13.18 -0.94
C PRO A 14 -5.25 -14.64 -1.25
N GLU A 15 -6.01 -14.87 -2.33
CA GLU A 15 -6.39 -16.21 -2.78
C GLU A 15 -5.35 -16.84 -3.71
N THR A 16 -4.29 -16.10 -4.06
CA THR A 16 -3.32 -16.60 -5.03
C THR A 16 -2.45 -17.71 -4.44
N PRO A 17 -2.34 -18.89 -5.08
CA PRO A 17 -1.59 -20.02 -4.53
C PRO A 17 -0.09 -19.72 -4.34
N GLU A 18 0.50 -20.22 -3.24
CA GLU A 18 1.93 -20.04 -2.93
C GLU A 18 2.85 -20.52 -4.06
N SER A 19 2.48 -21.58 -4.78
CA SER A 19 3.24 -22.09 -5.94
C SER A 19 3.36 -21.08 -7.07
N GLU A 20 2.34 -20.25 -7.25
CA GLU A 20 2.34 -19.22 -8.30
C GLU A 20 3.21 -18.01 -7.90
N ARG A 21 3.27 -17.71 -6.58
CA ARG A 21 4.23 -16.74 -6.01
C ARG A 21 5.67 -17.19 -6.26
N GLU A 22 5.98 -18.44 -5.95
CA GLU A 22 7.31 -19.02 -6.16
C GLU A 22 7.73 -19.00 -7.64
N MET A 23 6.79 -19.32 -8.54
CA MET A 23 7.03 -19.23 -9.99
C MET A 23 7.31 -17.80 -10.44
N ALA A 24 6.55 -16.80 -9.97
CA ALA A 24 6.77 -15.40 -10.35
C ALA A 24 8.11 -14.86 -9.84
N ILE A 25 8.50 -15.20 -8.60
CA ILE A 25 9.82 -14.86 -8.05
C ILE A 25 10.93 -15.56 -8.85
N SER A 26 10.73 -16.82 -9.22
CA SER A 26 11.68 -17.57 -10.06
C SER A 26 11.82 -16.94 -11.46
N GLU A 27 10.72 -16.55 -12.10
CA GLU A 27 10.71 -15.83 -13.38
C GLU A 27 11.49 -14.51 -13.30
N LEU A 28 11.31 -13.73 -12.23
CA LEU A 28 12.05 -12.47 -12.03
C LEU A 28 13.54 -12.68 -11.79
N ASN A 29 13.91 -13.71 -11.02
CA ASN A 29 15.31 -14.08 -10.81
C ASN A 29 15.97 -14.53 -12.12
N LEU A 30 15.26 -15.28 -12.96
CA LEU A 30 15.73 -15.71 -14.30
C LEU A 30 15.91 -14.53 -15.27
N LEU A 31 15.16 -13.43 -15.07
CA LEU A 31 15.33 -12.18 -15.81
C LEU A 31 16.50 -11.32 -15.29
N GLY A 32 17.25 -11.79 -14.28
CA GLY A 32 18.42 -11.12 -13.75
C GLY A 32 18.09 -9.90 -12.89
N LYS A 33 16.85 -9.78 -12.39
CA LYS A 33 16.48 -8.70 -11.48
C LYS A 33 16.94 -9.02 -10.06
N PRO A 34 17.79 -8.18 -9.44
CA PRO A 34 18.15 -8.31 -8.04
C PRO A 34 16.90 -8.19 -7.14
N SER A 35 16.87 -8.92 -6.02
CA SER A 35 15.79 -8.84 -5.02
C SER A 35 15.48 -7.40 -4.60
N ALA A 36 16.52 -6.55 -4.49
CA ALA A 36 16.37 -5.14 -4.16
C ALA A 36 15.50 -4.36 -5.18
N GLU A 37 15.65 -4.63 -6.49
CA GLU A 37 14.80 -3.99 -7.50
C GLU A 37 13.34 -4.45 -7.40
N ILE A 38 13.11 -5.68 -6.96
CA ILE A 38 11.77 -6.25 -6.78
C ILE A 38 11.08 -5.61 -5.57
N GLU A 39 11.83 -5.42 -4.47
CA GLU A 39 11.37 -4.73 -3.27
C GLU A 39 11.06 -3.25 -3.56
N GLU A 40 11.90 -2.55 -4.32
CA GLU A 40 11.63 -1.16 -4.73
C GLU A 40 10.33 -1.02 -5.54
N VAL A 41 10.07 -1.95 -6.45
CA VAL A 41 8.83 -1.98 -7.24
C VAL A 41 7.63 -2.26 -6.34
N ALA A 42 7.73 -3.23 -5.43
CA ALA A 42 6.68 -3.53 -4.48
C ALA A 42 6.38 -2.33 -3.56
N TYR A 43 7.43 -1.63 -3.10
CA TYR A 43 7.29 -0.43 -2.28
C TYR A 43 6.59 0.70 -3.04
N GLY A 44 6.99 0.93 -4.30
CA GLY A 44 6.36 1.92 -5.17
C GLY A 44 4.87 1.63 -5.41
N HIS A 45 4.52 0.36 -5.60
CA HIS A 45 3.12 -0.07 -5.76
C HIS A 45 2.31 0.21 -4.51
N TRP A 46 2.78 -0.24 -3.34
CA TRP A 46 2.08 -0.01 -2.07
C TRP A 46 1.93 1.47 -1.75
N ARG A 47 2.95 2.29 -2.03
CA ARG A 47 2.87 3.73 -1.82
C ARG A 47 1.77 4.36 -2.65
N ALA A 48 1.69 4.00 -3.94
CA ALA A 48 0.64 4.49 -4.82
C ALA A 48 -0.74 3.98 -4.38
N TYR A 49 -0.84 2.72 -3.96
CA TYR A 49 -2.09 2.14 -3.47
C TYR A 49 -2.59 2.87 -2.21
N PHE A 50 -1.73 3.06 -1.22
CA PHE A 50 -2.07 3.75 0.03
C PHE A 50 -2.48 5.20 -0.25
N ALA A 51 -1.67 5.97 -0.99
CA ALA A 51 -1.98 7.36 -1.30
C ALA A 51 -3.37 7.55 -1.94
N ASN A 52 -3.80 6.61 -2.78
CA ASN A 52 -5.11 6.67 -3.45
C ASN A 52 -6.26 6.12 -2.61
N ASN A 53 -6.00 5.26 -1.62
CA ASN A 53 -7.04 4.49 -0.92
C ASN A 53 -7.03 4.64 0.61
N VAL A 54 -6.18 5.49 1.19
CA VAL A 54 -6.04 5.68 2.65
C VAL A 54 -7.40 5.90 3.34
N GLU A 55 -8.30 6.69 2.77
CA GLU A 55 -9.63 6.93 3.36
C GLU A 55 -10.45 5.65 3.46
N SER A 56 -10.54 4.88 2.36
CA SER A 56 -11.27 3.61 2.32
C SER A 56 -10.64 2.58 3.26
N ILE A 57 -9.31 2.48 3.29
CA ILE A 57 -8.57 1.58 4.18
C ILE A 57 -8.92 1.85 5.64
N LEU A 58 -8.94 3.13 6.05
CA LEU A 58 -9.28 3.54 7.42
C LEU A 58 -10.76 3.29 7.75
N LYS A 59 -11.65 3.61 6.82
CA LYS A 59 -13.10 3.50 7.03
C LYS A 59 -13.57 2.05 7.10
N GLU A 60 -13.03 1.20 6.24
CA GLU A 60 -13.43 -0.20 6.09
C GLU A 60 -12.54 -1.15 6.91
N LYS A 61 -11.48 -0.62 7.54
CA LYS A 61 -10.50 -1.37 8.34
C LYS A 61 -9.84 -2.49 7.52
N ILE A 62 -9.43 -2.15 6.30
CA ILE A 62 -8.79 -3.08 5.37
C ILE A 62 -7.41 -3.44 5.93
N VAL A 63 -7.12 -4.74 6.04
CA VAL A 63 -5.80 -5.26 6.43
C VAL A 63 -5.04 -5.64 5.16
N ILE A 64 -3.83 -5.12 5.02
CA ILE A 64 -2.96 -5.35 3.88
C ILE A 64 -1.78 -6.19 4.34
N ILE A 65 -1.50 -7.26 3.60
CA ILE A 65 -0.40 -8.18 3.85
C ILE A 65 0.43 -8.21 2.57
N SER A 66 1.74 -7.95 2.70
CA SER A 66 2.67 -8.10 1.58
C SER A 66 3.45 -9.39 1.73
N HIS A 67 3.55 -10.15 0.64
CA HIS A 67 4.42 -11.32 0.58
C HIS A 67 5.82 -10.99 0.02
N LEU A 68 6.05 -9.74 -0.38
CA LEU A 68 7.29 -9.29 -1.01
C LEU A 68 8.06 -8.27 -0.17
N LEU A 69 7.38 -7.61 0.76
CA LEU A 69 7.99 -6.66 1.68
C LEU A 69 7.78 -7.16 3.11
N PRO A 70 8.76 -6.94 4.00
CA PRO A 70 8.52 -7.16 5.42
C PRO A 70 7.42 -6.23 5.92
N ASP A 71 6.68 -6.67 6.93
CA ASP A 71 5.57 -5.90 7.53
C ASP A 71 6.02 -4.49 7.95
N GLU A 72 7.24 -4.34 8.44
CA GLU A 72 7.82 -3.05 8.83
C GLU A 72 7.87 -2.06 7.65
N ALA A 73 8.25 -2.52 6.45
CA ALA A 73 8.32 -1.67 5.26
C ALA A 73 6.91 -1.31 4.74
N VAL A 74 5.96 -2.25 4.81
CA VAL A 74 4.56 -1.98 4.42
C VAL A 74 3.92 -0.99 5.38
N ASN A 75 4.16 -1.15 6.68
CA ASN A 75 3.65 -0.26 7.71
C ASN A 75 4.23 1.14 7.58
N GLN A 76 5.54 1.26 7.31
CA GLN A 76 6.15 2.57 7.03
C GLN A 76 5.51 3.24 5.81
N CYS A 77 5.29 2.47 4.74
CA CYS A 77 4.67 2.96 3.52
C CYS A 77 3.24 3.50 3.76
N PHE A 78 2.47 2.81 4.61
CA PHE A 78 1.16 3.28 5.05
C PHE A 78 1.26 4.53 5.92
N GLU A 79 2.19 4.57 6.89
CA GLU A 79 2.38 5.70 7.78
C GLU A 79 2.73 6.98 7.02
N ASP A 80 3.66 6.89 6.05
CA ASP A 80 4.03 8.01 5.18
C ASP A 80 2.80 8.53 4.43
N SER A 81 2.02 7.64 3.83
CA SER A 81 0.81 8.00 3.06
C SER A 81 -0.28 8.59 3.97
N PHE A 82 -0.39 8.10 5.20
CA PHE A 82 -1.33 8.61 6.19
C PHE A 82 -0.95 10.02 6.69
N ILE A 83 0.34 10.29 6.88
CA ILE A 83 0.84 11.63 7.21
C ILE A 83 0.49 12.60 6.09
N GLU A 84 0.81 12.25 4.83
CA GLU A 84 0.48 13.06 3.65
C GLU A 84 -1.03 13.35 3.56
N TYR A 85 -1.87 12.33 3.77
CA TYR A 85 -3.33 12.47 3.80
C TYR A 85 -3.81 13.43 4.91
N ARG A 86 -3.26 13.32 6.12
CA ARG A 86 -3.61 14.22 7.23
C ARG A 86 -3.22 15.66 6.96
N GLU A 87 -2.08 15.89 6.30
CA GLU A 87 -1.65 17.23 5.91
C GLU A 87 -2.59 17.83 4.87
N GLN A 88 -3.03 17.04 3.89
CA GLN A 88 -4.03 17.46 2.90
C GLN A 88 -5.36 17.84 3.56
N LEU A 89 -5.86 17.05 4.51
CA LEU A 89 -7.09 17.37 5.26
C LEU A 89 -6.98 18.70 6.02
N LYS A 90 -5.82 18.96 6.64
CA LYS A 90 -5.54 20.24 7.32
C LYS A 90 -5.54 21.41 6.35
N GLN A 91 -4.92 21.26 5.18
CA GLN A 91 -4.87 22.31 4.16
C GLN A 91 -6.24 22.60 3.55
N MET A 92 -7.11 21.59 3.46
CA MET A 92 -8.48 21.73 2.96
C MET A 92 -9.45 22.34 4.00
N GLY A 93 -8.99 22.68 5.20
CA GLY A 93 -9.82 23.29 6.24
C GLY A 93 -10.85 22.33 6.86
N LEU A 94 -10.74 21.02 6.60
CA LEU A 94 -11.62 20.01 7.17
C LEU A 94 -11.38 19.79 8.68
N ASP A 95 -10.29 20.34 9.23
CA ASP A 95 -9.98 20.32 10.67
C ASP A 95 -10.86 21.30 11.49
N ASP A 96 -11.49 22.31 10.84
CA ASP A 96 -12.29 23.33 11.55
C ASP A 96 -13.78 22.96 11.73
N ILE A 97 -14.30 21.95 11.03
CA ILE A 97 -15.71 21.56 11.15
C ILE A 97 -15.98 20.75 12.43
N GLN A 98 -14.95 20.17 13.07
CA GLN A 98 -15.13 19.48 14.36
C GLN A 98 -15.11 20.39 15.59
N LYS A 99 -14.72 21.67 15.47
CA LYS A 99 -14.74 22.62 16.62
C LYS A 99 -16.02 23.43 16.75
N PHE A 100 -16.94 23.39 15.78
CA PHE A 100 -18.19 24.17 15.79
C PHE A 100 -19.47 23.33 16.05
N GLY A 101 -19.34 22.23 16.81
CA GLY A 101 -20.46 21.30 17.08
C GLY A 101 -20.95 21.18 18.53
N PHE A 102 -20.36 21.88 19.50
CA PHE A 102 -20.85 21.87 20.90
C PHE A 102 -21.04 23.30 21.43
N THR A 103 -22.18 23.89 21.06
CA THR A 103 -22.85 24.94 21.82
C THR A 103 -24.26 24.45 22.18
N GLY A 104 -24.57 24.42 23.48
CA GLY A 104 -25.87 24.01 24.07
C GLY A 104 -25.86 22.56 24.57
N PHE A 105 -25.86 22.25 25.87
CA PHE A 105 -26.69 22.76 26.96
C PHE A 105 -25.95 22.79 28.30
#